data_AF-A0A0R2LMH2-F1
#
_entry.id   AF-A0A0R2LMH2-F1
#
_cell.length_a   1.000
_cell.length_b   1.000
_cell.length_c   1.000
_cell.angle_alpha   90.00
_cell.angle_beta   90.00
_cell.angle_gamma   90.00
#
_symmetry.space_group_name_H-M   'P 1'
#
loop_
_entity.id
_entity.type
_entity.pdbx_description
1 polymer ?
#
loop_
_entity_poly.entity_id
_entity_poly.type
_entity_poly.pdbx_seq_one_letter_code
_entity_poly.pdbx_strand_id
1 'polypeptide(L)'
;MINPEELNKSVKMFKNGNSYAFRISKKDREFLDADNNTKFEKIVSPDGKEVTFRKVETIRPNILKTANKLYDENADLMKRLENL
;
A
#
# COMPACT_ATOMS: atom_id res chain seq x y z
N MET A 1 -11.98 11.58 -12.65
CA MET A 1 -10.53 11.32 -12.48
C MET A 1 -10.05 12.29 -11.41
N ILE A 2 -9.43 11.82 -10.32
CA ILE A 2 -8.96 12.70 -9.24
C ILE A 2 -7.61 13.29 -9.65
N ASN A 3 -7.45 14.62 -9.59
CA ASN A 3 -6.17 15.28 -9.81
C ASN A 3 -5.31 15.13 -8.54
N PRO A 4 -4.14 14.48 -8.58
CA PRO A 4 -3.26 14.31 -7.43
C PRO A 4 -2.85 15.63 -6.76
N GLU A 5 -2.77 16.72 -7.51
CA GLU A 5 -2.41 18.04 -6.97
C GLU A 5 -3.47 18.61 -6.01
N GLU A 6 -4.73 18.18 -6.15
CA GLU A 6 -5.82 18.61 -5.26
C GLU A 6 -5.87 17.84 -3.93
N LEU A 7 -5.05 16.78 -3.77
CA LEU A 7 -4.99 15.96 -2.56
C LEU A 7 -4.12 16.59 -1.47
N ASN A 8 -3.14 17.41 -1.85
CA ASN A 8 -2.21 18.01 -0.91
C ASN A 8 -2.81 19.28 -0.28
N LYS A 9 -3.23 19.17 0.98
CA LYS A 9 -3.81 20.28 1.75
C LYS A 9 -3.17 20.39 3.12
N SER A 10 -3.07 21.61 3.63
CA SER A 10 -2.70 21.82 5.03
C SER A 10 -3.80 21.26 5.94
N VAL A 11 -3.42 20.38 6.85
CA VAL A 11 -4.31 19.76 7.83
C VAL A 11 -3.76 19.99 9.24
N LYS A 12 -4.66 20.16 10.22
CA LYS A 12 -4.29 20.35 11.62
C LYS A 12 -4.42 19.03 12.39
N MET A 13 -3.36 18.67 13.10
CA MET A 13 -3.37 17.58 14.07
C MET A 13 -4.31 17.91 15.24
N PHE A 14 -5.04 16.92 15.73
CA PHE A 14 -5.95 17.10 16.87
C PHE A 14 -5.83 15.95 17.86
N LYS A 15 -6.18 16.21 19.12
CA LYS A 15 -6.20 15.20 20.19
C LYS A 15 -7.42 14.29 20.01
N ASN A 16 -7.21 12.98 20.08
CA ASN A 16 -8.26 11.96 20.01
C ASN A 16 -8.02 10.93 21.12
N GLY A 17 -8.76 11.04 22.23
CA GLY A 17 -8.50 10.27 23.45
C GLY A 17 -7.09 10.55 23.99
N ASN A 18 -6.28 9.50 24.12
CA ASN A 18 -4.90 9.55 24.61
C ASN A 18 -3.85 9.71 23.50
N SER A 19 -4.27 9.91 22.24
CA SER A 19 -3.37 10.04 21.10
C SER A 19 -3.65 11.30 20.28
N TYR A 20 -2.89 11.48 19.21
CA TYR A 20 -3.08 12.52 18.21
C TYR A 20 -3.39 11.90 16.86
N ALA A 21 -4.20 12.60 16.06
CA ALA A 21 -4.63 12.13 14.75
C ALA A 21 -4.65 13.25 13.71
N PHE A 22 -4.50 12.86 12.45
CA PHE A 22 -4.83 13.66 11.28
C PHE A 22 -6.13 13.14 10.67
N ARG A 23 -6.93 14.04 10.09
CA ARG A 23 -8.14 13.62 9.36
C ARG A 23 -7.76 13.22 7.95
N ILE A 24 -8.25 12.06 7.53
CA ILE A 24 -8.28 11.64 6.12
C ILE A 24 -9.66 12.05 5.59
N SER A 25 -9.71 12.82 4.49
CA SER A 25 -10.98 13.22 3.92
C SER A 25 -11.67 12.04 3.23
N LYS A 26 -12.98 12.14 2.98
CA LYS A 26 -13.72 11.12 2.20
C LYS A 26 -13.07 10.87 0.83
N LYS A 27 -12.62 11.95 0.17
CA LYS A 27 -11.93 11.89 -1.13
C LYS A 27 -10.60 11.15 -1.02
N ASP A 28 -9.78 11.46 -0.01
CA ASP A 28 -8.50 10.78 0.19
C ASP A 28 -8.70 9.30 0.48
N ARG A 29 -9.68 8.96 1.34
CA ARG A 29 -10.04 7.58 1.65
C ARG A 29 -10.48 6.80 0.39
N GLU A 30 -11.32 7.40 -0.44
CA GLU A 30 -11.77 6.82 -1.71
C GLU A 30 -10.62 6.66 -2.71
N PHE A 31 -9.74 7.66 -2.81
CA PHE A 31 -8.56 7.60 -3.67
C PHE A 31 -7.56 6.52 -3.22
N LEU A 32 -7.36 6.36 -1.92
CA LEU A 32 -6.52 5.34 -1.33
C LEU A 32 -7.15 3.93 -1.38
N ASP A 33 -8.41 3.81 -1.79
CA ASP A 33 -9.22 2.59 -1.69
C ASP A 33 -9.09 1.95 -0.29
N ALA A 34 -9.26 2.79 0.75
CA ALA A 34 -9.05 2.40 2.13
C ALA A 34 -10.39 2.26 2.89
N ASP A 35 -10.40 1.34 3.83
CA ASP A 35 -11.49 1.08 4.75
C ASP A 35 -10.97 0.98 6.19
N ASN A 36 -11.85 0.62 7.13
CA ASN A 36 -11.50 0.49 8.54
C ASN A 36 -10.55 -0.69 8.85
N ASN A 37 -10.35 -1.62 7.89
CA ASN A 37 -9.48 -2.78 8.04
C ASN A 37 -8.11 -2.57 7.37
N THR A 38 -7.98 -1.50 6.58
CA THR A 38 -6.76 -1.18 5.86
C THR A 38 -5.65 -0.81 6.84
N LYS A 39 -4.52 -1.52 6.74
CA LYS A 39 -3.34 -1.27 7.57
C LYS A 39 -2.36 -0.36 6.85
N PHE A 40 -1.75 0.53 7.62
CA PHE A 40 -0.69 1.42 7.15
C PHE A 40 0.55 1.21 8.02
N GLU A 41 1.71 1.19 7.39
CA GLU A 41 2.99 1.32 8.06
C GLU A 41 3.27 2.81 8.29
N LYS A 42 3.64 3.17 9.51
CA LYS A 42 4.04 4.54 9.87
C LYS A 42 5.56 4.64 9.83
N ILE A 43 6.06 5.57 9.02
CA ILE A 43 7.49 5.89 8.91
C ILE A 43 7.67 7.34 9.32
N VAL A 44 8.58 7.60 10.27
CA VAL A 44 8.96 8.96 10.67
C VAL A 44 10.35 9.23 10.13
N SER A 45 10.52 10.34 9.41
CA SER A 45 11.83 10.70 8.87
C SER A 45 12.82 10.96 10.02
N PRO A 46 14.12 10.65 9.84
CA PRO A 46 15.12 10.88 10.88
C PRO A 46 15.25 12.35 11.32
N ASP A 47 14.94 13.29 10.44
CA ASP A 47 14.97 14.72 10.73
C ASP A 47 13.68 15.23 11.42
N GLY A 48 12.69 14.36 11.62
CA GLY A 48 11.44 14.66 12.30
C GLY A 48 10.49 15.57 11.53
N LYS A 49 10.75 15.88 10.26
CA LYS A 49 9.92 16.79 9.46
C LYS A 49 8.77 16.10 8.75
N GLU A 50 8.88 14.80 8.52
CA GLU A 50 7.93 14.04 7.72
C GLU A 50 7.44 12.80 8.46
N VAL A 51 6.14 12.54 8.32
CA VAL A 51 5.54 11.26 8.66
C VAL A 51 4.83 10.72 7.43
N THR A 52 5.20 9.54 7.00
CA THR A 52 4.58 8.86 5.87
C THR A 52 3.78 7.67 6.39
N PHE A 53 2.53 7.56 5.95
CA PHE A 53 1.72 6.37 6.13
C PHE A 53 1.64 5.63 4.81
N ARG A 54 2.30 4.47 4.72
CA ARG A 54 2.32 3.64 3.51
C ARG A 54 1.32 2.50 3.67
N LYS A 55 0.38 2.35 2.73
CA LYS A 55 -0.59 1.24 2.73
C LYS A 55 0.18 -0.07 2.71
N VAL A 56 -0.11 -0.98 3.64
CA VAL A 56 0.46 -2.32 3.63
C VAL A 56 -0.30 -3.10 2.57
N GLU A 57 0.36 -3.42 1.46
CA GLU A 57 -0.24 -4.30 0.47
C GLU A 57 -0.42 -5.68 1.07
N THR A 58 -1.63 -6.20 1.00
CA THR A 58 -1.87 -7.62 1.22
C THR A 58 -1.23 -8.34 0.05
N ILE A 59 0.06 -8.70 0.18
CA ILE A 59 0.68 -9.64 -0.75
C ILE A 59 -0.23 -10.86 -0.70
N ARG A 60 -1.00 -11.11 -1.77
CA ARG A 60 -1.85 -12.30 -1.82
C ARG A 60 -0.89 -13.48 -1.66
N PRO A 61 -0.94 -14.26 -0.57
CA PRO A 61 -0.02 -15.37 -0.37
C PRO A 61 -0.13 -16.40 -1.51
N ASN A 62 -1.24 -16.35 -2.25
CA ASN A 62 -1.47 -17.16 -3.44
C ASN A 62 -0.72 -16.72 -4.70
N ILE A 63 -0.17 -15.51 -4.83
CA ILE A 63 0.51 -15.14 -6.09
C ILE A 63 1.77 -15.98 -6.27
N LEU A 64 2.58 -16.14 -5.21
CA LEU A 64 3.77 -16.99 -5.26
C LEU A 64 3.40 -18.46 -5.47
N LYS A 65 2.34 -18.93 -4.81
CA LYS A 65 1.82 -20.30 -4.98
C LYS A 65 1.29 -20.54 -6.39
N THR A 66 0.57 -19.57 -6.97
CA THR A 66 0.06 -19.62 -8.34
C THR A 66 1.19 -19.52 -9.35
N ALA A 67 2.18 -18.66 -9.12
CA ALA A 67 3.37 -18.55 -9.96
C ALA A 67 4.18 -19.85 -9.95
N ASN A 68 4.42 -20.44 -8.78
CA ASN A 68 5.08 -21.73 -8.65
C ASN A 68 4.28 -22.85 -9.32
N LYS A 69 2.96 -22.89 -9.13
CA LYS A 69 2.10 -23.87 -9.81
C LYS A 69 2.16 -23.74 -11.34
N LEU A 70 2.11 -22.51 -11.87
CA LEU A 70 2.24 -22.28 -13.32
C LEU A 70 3.63 -22.66 -13.82
N TYR A 71 4.68 -22.40 -13.04
CA TYR A 71 6.04 -22.82 -13.35
C TYR A 71 6.16 -24.34 -13.41
N ASP A 72 5.62 -25.04 -12.41
CA ASP A 72 5.62 -26.50 -12.33
C ASP A 72 4.79 -27.14 -13.47
N GLU A 73 3.61 -26.57 -13.78
CA GLU A 73 2.75 -27.03 -14.88
C GLU A 73 3.39 -26.83 -16.26
N ASN A 74 4.32 -25.87 -16.39
CA ASN A 74 5.01 -25.54 -17.64
C ASN A 74 6.51 -25.84 -17.57
N ALA A 75 6.96 -26.71 -16.65
CA ALA A 75 8.39 -26.95 -16.40
C ALA A 75 9.14 -27.38 -17.66
N ASP A 76 8.52 -28.20 -18.52
CA ASP A 76 9.09 -28.63 -19.80
C ASP A 76 9.28 -27.48 -20.80
N LEU A 77 8.36 -26.51 -20.81
CA LEU A 77 8.47 -25.31 -21.66
C LEU A 77 9.55 -24.36 -21.11
N MET A 78 9.62 -24.17 -19.80
CA MET A 78 10.64 -23.34 -19.15
C MET A 78 12.04 -23.90 -19.37
N LYS A 79 12.20 -25.23 -19.27
CA LYS A 79 13.47 -25.92 -19.54
C LYS A 79 13.92 -25.81 -21.01
N ARG A 80 12.98 -25.66 -21.95
CA ARG A 80 13.29 -25.37 -23.36
C ARG A 80 13.71 -23.92 -23.57
N LEU A 81 13.14 -22.98 -22.81
CA LEU A 81 13.57 -21.57 -22.80
C LEU A 81 14.96 -21.38 -22.21
N GLU A 82 15.36 -22.15 -21.20
CA GLU A 82 16.70 -22.07 -20.58
C GLU A 82 17.86 -22.47 -21.52
N ASN A 83 17.55 -23.21 -22.59
CA ASN A 83 18.54 -23.71 -23.55
C ASN A 83 18.58 -22.89 -24.86
N LEU A 84 17.96 -21.71 -24.88
CA LEU A 84 18.03 -20.70 -25.95
C LEU A 84 18.94 -19.55 -25.52
#